data_AF-A0A662BWX7-F1
#
_entry.id   AF-A0A662BWX7-F1
#
_cell.length_a   1.000
_cell.length_b   1.000
_cell.length_c   1.000
_cell.angle_alpha   90.00
_cell.angle_beta   90.00
_cell.angle_gamma   90.00
#
_symmetry.space_group_name_H-M   'P 1'
#
loop_
_entity.id
_entity.type
_entity.pdbx_description
1 polymer ?
#
loop_
_entity_poly.entity_id
_entity_poly.type
_entity_poly.pdbx_seq_one_letter_code
_entity_poly.pdbx_strand_id
1 'polypeptide(L)'
;MKSDLLMLQILILSLIINVSGSGKDTYAAQACITEQEYRLYELMNDYREEHGLPSIPLSPSLCYVAGAHVWDLNTNQPEGGRCNMHSWSGEGPWTKCCYTRDHKRSSCIWSKPSELTDYDGYGYEVAYYSSWTAERHNDMAWAALEGWKSSPGHDRMIRNVYAWKRLQWKAMGVAIYGNYAVVWFGEEDDLHRKVLRCP
;
A
#
# COMPACT_ATOMS: atom_id res chain seq x y z
N MET A 1 -14.29 57.33 -49.42
CA MET A 1 -15.20 57.17 -48.26
C MET A 1 -15.83 55.79 -48.38
N LYS A 2 -15.54 54.77 -47.58
CA LYS A 2 -14.85 54.64 -46.29
C LYS A 2 -13.94 53.41 -46.33
N SER A 3 -12.83 53.54 -45.62
CA SER A 3 -11.85 52.54 -45.24
C SER A 3 -12.36 51.67 -44.07
N ASP A 4 -11.54 50.65 -43.72
CA ASP A 4 -11.48 49.97 -42.41
C ASP A 4 -12.51 48.84 -42.22
N LEU A 5 -12.24 47.66 -41.66
CA LEU A 5 -11.09 47.14 -40.92
C LEU A 5 -11.27 45.61 -40.79
N LEU A 6 -10.18 44.87 -40.98
CA LEU A 6 -9.76 43.66 -40.25
C LEU A 6 -10.80 42.97 -39.34
N MET A 7 -11.12 41.69 -39.61
CA MET A 7 -11.27 40.66 -38.56
C MET A 7 -11.08 39.27 -39.18
N LEU A 8 -9.82 38.82 -39.17
CA LEU A 8 -9.41 37.45 -39.37
C LEU A 8 -9.97 36.60 -38.22
N GLN A 9 -11.14 35.98 -38.39
CA GLN A 9 -11.65 35.02 -37.41
C GLN A 9 -11.01 33.66 -37.66
N ILE A 10 -9.85 33.46 -37.02
CA ILE A 10 -9.26 32.14 -36.83
C ILE A 10 -10.19 31.35 -35.92
N LEU A 11 -10.97 30.43 -36.48
CA LEU A 11 -11.67 29.39 -35.73
C LEU A 11 -10.63 28.43 -35.15
N ILE A 12 -10.02 28.81 -34.02
CA ILE A 12 -9.28 27.89 -33.16
C ILE A 12 -10.33 27.00 -32.51
N LEU A 13 -10.56 25.84 -33.11
CA LEU A 13 -11.32 24.75 -32.50
C LEU A 13 -10.49 24.27 -31.29
N SER A 14 -10.70 24.89 -30.14
CA SER A 14 -10.15 24.42 -28.87
C SER A 14 -10.77 23.06 -28.56
N LEU A 15 -10.02 22.00 -28.87
CA LEU A 15 -10.29 20.67 -28.37
C LEU A 15 -10.11 20.71 -26.84
N ILE A 16 -11.19 20.97 -26.12
CA ILE A 16 -11.26 20.78 -24.68
C ILE A 16 -11.18 19.27 -24.46
N ILE A 17 -9.96 18.76 -24.31
CA ILE A 17 -9.75 17.42 -23.78
C ILE A 17 -10.15 17.52 -22.30
N ASN A 18 -11.40 17.17 -21.99
CA ASN A 18 -11.80 16.83 -20.64
C ASN A 18 -11.04 15.55 -20.27
N VAL A 19 -9.83 15.70 -19.74
CA VAL A 19 -9.19 14.65 -18.96
C VAL A 19 -9.94 14.59 -17.63
N SER A 20 -11.13 14.00 -17.67
CA SER A 20 -11.71 13.39 -16.48
C SER A 20 -10.95 12.09 -16.25
N GLY A 21 -9.72 12.23 -15.75
CA GLY A 21 -9.04 11.11 -15.11
C GLY A 21 -9.87 10.75 -13.89
N SER A 22 -10.74 9.75 -14.03
CA SER A 22 -11.33 9.11 -12.87
C SER A 22 -10.16 8.62 -12.03
N GLY A 23 -10.07 9.01 -10.76
CA GLY A 23 -9.04 8.55 -9.81
C GLY A 23 -9.07 7.04 -9.50
N LYS A 24 -9.52 6.22 -10.45
CA LYS A 24 -9.45 4.77 -10.48
C LYS A 24 -8.08 4.27 -10.98
N ASP A 25 -7.30 5.12 -11.65
CA ASP A 25 -6.05 4.71 -12.30
C ASP A 25 -4.78 4.86 -11.43
N THR A 26 -4.84 5.47 -10.25
CA THR A 26 -3.62 5.76 -9.47
C THR A 26 -3.17 4.67 -8.52
N TYR A 27 -3.87 3.52 -8.43
CA TYR A 27 -3.42 2.37 -7.63
C TYR A 27 -3.51 1.00 -8.34
N ALA A 28 -4.24 0.91 -9.46
CA ALA A 28 -4.32 -0.30 -10.28
C ALA A 28 -3.01 -0.66 -11.00
N ALA A 29 -1.96 0.15 -10.83
CA ALA A 29 -0.60 -0.15 -11.24
C ALA A 29 0.36 0.61 -10.33
N GLN A 30 0.63 0.14 -9.12
CA GLN A 30 1.80 0.62 -8.36
C GLN A 30 3.08 0.13 -9.07
N ALA A 31 3.37 0.72 -10.22
CA ALA A 31 4.59 0.50 -10.99
C ALA A 31 5.81 1.06 -10.24
N CYS A 32 5.60 1.91 -9.22
CA CYS A 32 6.66 2.51 -8.41
C CYS A 32 6.20 2.89 -6.99
N ILE A 33 7.12 2.96 -6.01
CA ILE A 33 6.86 3.47 -4.65
C ILE A 33 7.33 4.93 -4.48
N THR A 34 6.70 5.68 -3.59
CA THR A 34 7.07 7.06 -3.22
C THR A 34 8.28 7.11 -2.26
N GLU A 35 8.87 8.28 -2.07
CA GLU A 35 9.95 8.46 -1.08
C GLU A 35 9.50 8.20 0.37
N GLN A 36 8.25 8.52 0.73
CA GLN A 36 7.74 8.24 2.07
C GLN A 36 7.52 6.72 2.29
N GLU A 37 7.06 6.02 1.27
CA GLU A 37 6.94 4.55 1.27
C GLU A 37 8.32 3.89 1.32
N TYR A 38 9.28 4.40 0.55
CA TYR A 38 10.67 3.90 0.61
C TYR A 38 11.29 4.17 1.99
N ARG A 39 11.02 5.33 2.60
CA ARG A 39 11.44 5.63 3.97
C ARG A 39 10.85 4.63 4.97
N LEU A 40 9.59 4.24 4.81
CA LEU A 40 8.97 3.20 5.63
C LEU A 40 9.70 1.87 5.48
N TYR A 41 10.00 1.45 4.24
CA TYR A 41 10.79 0.26 3.97
C TYR A 41 12.17 0.27 4.66
N GLU A 42 12.89 1.40 4.58
CA GLU A 42 14.19 1.56 5.26
C GLU A 42 14.04 1.44 6.77
N LEU A 43 13.10 2.18 7.37
CA LEU A 43 12.81 2.14 8.80
C LEU A 43 12.51 0.72 9.31
N MET A 44 11.74 -0.05 8.55
CA MET A 44 11.41 -1.44 8.91
C MET A 44 12.65 -2.34 8.90
N ASN A 45 13.55 -2.15 7.93
CA ASN A 45 14.79 -2.92 7.84
C ASN A 45 15.84 -2.46 8.86
N ASP A 46 15.97 -1.16 9.12
CA ASP A 46 16.80 -0.60 10.21
C ASP A 46 16.39 -1.23 11.55
N TYR A 47 15.08 -1.25 11.83
CA TYR A 47 14.55 -1.84 13.06
C TYR A 47 14.84 -3.36 13.17
N ARG A 48 14.84 -4.07 12.05
CA ARG A 48 15.20 -5.50 12.01
C ARG A 48 16.70 -5.69 12.24
N GLU A 49 17.54 -4.86 11.63
CA GLU A 49 18.99 -4.87 11.81
C GLU A 49 19.40 -4.60 13.27
N GLU A 50 18.73 -3.66 13.95
CA GLU A 50 18.89 -3.41 15.39
C GLU A 50 18.69 -4.68 16.25
N HIS A 51 17.93 -5.65 15.74
CA HIS A 51 17.64 -6.93 16.40
C HIS A 51 18.45 -8.11 15.82
N GLY A 52 19.45 -7.84 14.98
CA GLY A 52 20.29 -8.86 14.36
C GLY A 52 19.55 -9.72 13.33
N LEU A 53 18.45 -9.22 12.76
CA LEU A 53 17.68 -9.90 11.73
C LEU A 53 18.09 -9.41 10.34
N PRO A 54 18.04 -10.26 9.31
CA PRO A 54 18.38 -9.85 7.95
C PRO A 54 17.36 -8.84 7.42
N SER A 55 17.85 -7.92 6.60
CA SER A 55 17.00 -7.05 5.78
C SER A 55 16.16 -7.89 4.83
N ILE A 56 14.95 -7.42 4.56
CA ILE A 56 14.00 -8.08 3.67
C ILE A 56 14.01 -7.32 2.34
N PRO A 57 14.20 -8.01 1.21
CA PRO A 57 14.07 -7.41 -0.11
C PRO A 57 12.70 -6.78 -0.36
N LEU A 58 12.68 -5.61 -0.99
CA LEU A 58 11.45 -4.97 -1.43
C LEU A 58 10.84 -5.73 -2.63
N SER A 59 9.56 -6.04 -2.55
CA SER A 59 8.81 -6.85 -3.51
C SER A 59 7.79 -6.01 -4.28
N PRO A 60 7.88 -5.91 -5.62
CA PRO A 60 6.87 -5.21 -6.43
C PRO A 60 5.48 -5.79 -6.29
N SER A 61 5.36 -7.11 -6.19
CA SER A 61 4.08 -7.79 -6.04
C SER A 61 3.43 -7.43 -4.71
N LEU A 62 4.18 -7.47 -3.60
CA LEU A 62 3.66 -7.07 -2.30
C LEU A 62 3.43 -5.56 -2.18
N CYS A 63 4.21 -4.71 -2.85
CA CYS A 63 3.92 -3.27 -2.94
C CYS A 63 2.60 -3.01 -3.69
N TYR A 64 2.32 -3.76 -4.75
CA TYR A 64 1.02 -3.69 -5.44
C TYR A 64 -0.14 -4.08 -4.51
N VAL A 65 0.00 -5.18 -3.77
CA VAL A 65 -0.99 -5.62 -2.78
C VAL A 65 -1.20 -4.56 -1.69
N ALA A 66 -0.11 -4.01 -1.15
CA ALA A 66 -0.16 -2.96 -0.14
C ALA A 66 -0.88 -1.71 -0.69
N GLY A 67 -0.54 -1.27 -1.91
CA GLY A 67 -1.15 -0.13 -2.58
C GLY A 67 -2.65 -0.30 -2.80
N ALA A 68 -3.06 -1.47 -3.31
CA ALA A 68 -4.46 -1.83 -3.47
C ALA A 68 -5.21 -1.77 -2.13
N HIS A 69 -4.57 -2.22 -1.05
CA HIS A 69 -5.19 -2.26 0.27
C HIS A 69 -5.33 -0.88 0.91
N VAL A 70 -4.30 -0.04 0.89
CA VAL A 70 -4.41 1.33 1.45
C VAL A 70 -5.40 2.18 0.65
N TRP A 71 -5.51 1.96 -0.67
CA TRP A 71 -6.55 2.56 -1.48
C TRP A 71 -7.94 2.12 -1.02
N ASP A 72 -8.14 0.83 -0.78
CA ASP A 72 -9.41 0.27 -0.34
C ASP A 72 -9.81 0.76 1.06
N LEU A 73 -8.86 0.77 2.01
CA LEU A 73 -9.05 1.32 3.35
C LEU A 73 -9.48 2.78 3.30
N ASN A 74 -8.75 3.61 2.54
CA ASN A 74 -9.03 5.03 2.47
C ASN A 74 -10.33 5.37 1.72
N THR A 75 -10.63 4.62 0.65
CA THR A 75 -11.76 4.94 -0.25
C THR A 75 -13.06 4.28 0.21
N ASN A 76 -13.00 3.01 0.58
CA ASN A 76 -14.19 2.17 0.79
C ASN A 76 -14.43 1.80 2.26
N GLN A 77 -13.47 2.07 3.15
CA GLN A 77 -13.57 1.87 4.60
C GLN A 77 -14.20 0.50 4.96
N PRO A 78 -13.59 -0.62 4.51
CA PRO A 78 -14.10 -1.97 4.79
C PRO A 78 -14.04 -2.35 6.28
N GLU A 79 -13.33 -1.58 7.10
CA GLU A 79 -13.34 -1.67 8.54
C GLU A 79 -14.61 -1.05 9.16
N GLY A 80 -15.06 -1.61 10.28
CA GLY A 80 -16.27 -1.15 10.96
C GLY A 80 -17.08 -2.29 11.55
N GLY A 81 -17.87 -1.98 12.59
CA GLY A 81 -18.61 -2.99 13.34
C GLY A 81 -17.67 -4.06 13.92
N ARG A 82 -17.71 -5.27 13.34
CA ARG A 82 -16.83 -6.39 13.73
C ARG A 82 -15.56 -6.52 12.89
N CYS A 83 -15.49 -5.82 11.76
CA CYS A 83 -14.40 -5.87 10.79
C CYS A 83 -13.32 -4.85 11.21
N ASN A 84 -12.03 -5.19 11.08
CA ASN A 84 -10.92 -4.28 11.42
C ASN A 84 -10.12 -3.90 10.17
N MET A 85 -9.00 -3.17 10.34
CA MET A 85 -8.16 -2.66 9.23
C MET A 85 -7.53 -3.74 8.34
N HIS A 86 -7.61 -5.01 8.71
CA HIS A 86 -7.21 -6.12 7.82
C HIS A 86 -8.34 -6.51 6.85
N SER A 87 -9.45 -5.77 6.83
CA SER A 87 -10.59 -6.07 5.97
C SER A 87 -10.39 -5.51 4.56
N TRP A 88 -11.05 -6.15 3.60
CA TRP A 88 -11.07 -5.81 2.19
C TRP A 88 -12.52 -5.69 1.73
N SER A 89 -12.86 -4.60 1.04
CA SER A 89 -14.18 -4.36 0.47
C SER A 89 -14.43 -5.24 -0.77
N GLY A 90 -15.61 -5.12 -1.37
CA GLY A 90 -15.94 -5.76 -2.65
C GLY A 90 -15.72 -4.86 -3.87
N GLU A 91 -15.07 -3.70 -3.72
CA GLU A 91 -14.98 -2.65 -4.74
C GLU A 91 -13.72 -2.76 -5.63
N GLY A 92 -13.02 -3.90 -5.59
CA GLY A 92 -11.83 -4.16 -6.39
C GLY A 92 -11.80 -5.57 -6.99
N PRO A 93 -10.79 -5.89 -7.80
CA PRO A 93 -10.62 -7.21 -8.43
C PRO A 93 -10.08 -8.26 -7.44
N TRP A 94 -10.73 -8.36 -6.28
CA TRP A 94 -10.38 -9.27 -5.21
C TRP A 94 -11.63 -9.72 -4.44
N THR A 95 -11.48 -10.77 -3.64
CA THR A 95 -12.54 -11.33 -2.83
C THR A 95 -12.70 -10.52 -1.57
N LYS A 96 -13.90 -9.98 -1.32
CA LYS A 96 -14.18 -9.23 -0.07
C LYS A 96 -13.83 -10.05 1.17
N CYS A 97 -13.26 -9.41 2.18
CA CYS A 97 -13.04 -10.03 3.47
C CYS A 97 -13.34 -9.10 4.64
N CYS A 98 -14.23 -9.52 5.54
CA CYS A 98 -14.37 -8.90 6.86
C CYS A 98 -13.48 -9.67 7.84
N TYR A 99 -12.36 -9.06 8.24
CA TYR A 99 -11.40 -9.64 9.17
C TYR A 99 -11.75 -9.31 10.62
N THR A 100 -11.88 -10.33 11.44
CA THR A 100 -12.34 -10.22 12.84
C THR A 100 -11.20 -10.43 13.82
N ARG A 101 -11.35 -9.90 15.04
CA ARG A 101 -10.34 -9.96 16.11
C ARG A 101 -9.94 -11.36 16.55
N ASP A 102 -10.73 -12.39 16.23
CA ASP A 102 -10.42 -13.78 16.53
C ASP A 102 -9.49 -14.44 15.51
N HIS A 103 -9.05 -13.70 14.49
CA HIS A 103 -8.13 -14.15 13.44
C HIS A 103 -8.60 -15.39 12.66
N LYS A 104 -9.85 -15.83 12.81
CA LYS A 104 -10.40 -17.03 12.15
C LYS A 104 -10.45 -16.94 10.62
N ARG A 105 -10.26 -15.72 10.10
CA ARG A 105 -10.29 -15.40 8.67
C ARG A 105 -8.91 -15.06 8.14
N SER A 106 -7.84 -15.56 8.76
CA SER A 106 -6.46 -15.36 8.29
C SER A 106 -6.25 -15.77 6.82
N SER A 107 -6.90 -16.84 6.38
CA SER A 107 -6.76 -17.34 5.00
C SER A 107 -7.16 -16.35 3.92
N CYS A 108 -8.19 -15.52 4.13
CA CYS A 108 -8.64 -14.54 3.13
C CYS A 108 -7.66 -13.38 2.93
N ILE A 109 -6.77 -13.16 3.91
CA ILE A 109 -5.72 -12.13 3.86
C ILE A 109 -4.44 -12.75 3.31
N TRP A 110 -4.10 -13.95 3.80
CA TRP A 110 -2.90 -14.66 3.35
C TRP A 110 -2.90 -14.97 1.86
N SER A 111 -4.06 -15.14 1.23
CA SER A 111 -4.19 -15.38 -0.20
C SER A 111 -4.19 -14.11 -1.06
N LYS A 112 -4.16 -12.90 -0.47
CA LYS A 112 -4.23 -11.65 -1.26
C LYS A 112 -3.10 -11.49 -2.27
N PRO A 113 -1.84 -11.84 -1.94
CA PRO A 113 -0.77 -11.78 -2.94
C PRO A 113 -1.05 -12.62 -4.19
N SER A 114 -1.44 -13.89 -4.04
CA SER A 114 -1.73 -14.77 -5.17
C SER A 114 -3.06 -14.48 -5.87
N GLU A 115 -3.98 -13.80 -5.20
CA GLU A 115 -5.21 -13.28 -5.82
C GLU A 115 -4.92 -12.10 -6.76
N LEU A 116 -3.96 -11.24 -6.39
CA LEU A 116 -3.71 -9.97 -7.07
C LEU A 116 -2.49 -9.97 -7.98
N THR A 117 -1.59 -10.94 -7.82
CA THR A 117 -0.29 -10.99 -8.48
C THR A 117 0.15 -12.43 -8.71
N ASP A 118 1.27 -12.61 -9.41
CA ASP A 118 1.90 -13.93 -9.62
C ASP A 118 2.77 -14.37 -8.42
N TYR A 119 2.66 -13.72 -7.25
CA TYR A 119 3.41 -14.09 -6.05
C TYR A 119 2.89 -15.41 -5.47
N ASP A 120 3.74 -16.44 -5.45
CA ASP A 120 3.37 -17.83 -5.13
C ASP A 120 3.39 -18.15 -3.61
N GLY A 121 3.51 -17.13 -2.77
CA GLY A 121 3.58 -17.27 -1.31
C GLY A 121 2.40 -16.63 -0.58
N TYR A 122 2.26 -16.95 0.71
CA TYR A 122 1.34 -16.23 1.58
C TYR A 122 1.85 -14.83 1.93
N GLY A 123 0.90 -13.92 2.14
CA GLY A 123 1.15 -12.56 2.62
C GLY A 123 0.70 -12.36 4.06
N TYR A 124 1.47 -11.61 4.83
CA TYR A 124 1.13 -11.24 6.21
C TYR A 124 1.26 -9.74 6.35
N GLU A 125 0.28 -9.08 6.97
CA GLU A 125 0.22 -7.62 6.99
C GLU A 125 0.22 -7.01 8.39
N VAL A 126 0.75 -5.79 8.46
CA VAL A 126 0.53 -4.85 9.57
C VAL A 126 -0.04 -3.55 9.00
N ALA A 127 -1.07 -3.01 9.66
CA ALA A 127 -1.77 -1.80 9.23
C ALA A 127 -1.72 -0.73 10.32
N TYR A 128 -1.61 0.52 9.89
CA TYR A 128 -1.58 1.70 10.75
C TYR A 128 -2.54 2.76 10.22
N TYR A 129 -3.16 3.50 11.14
CA TYR A 129 -4.04 4.63 10.84
C TYR A 129 -3.59 5.87 11.61
N SER A 130 -3.65 7.02 10.94
CA SER A 130 -3.49 8.34 11.56
C SER A 130 -4.69 9.23 11.27
N SER A 131 -5.04 10.12 12.21
CA SER A 131 -6.06 11.15 11.96
C SER A 131 -5.61 12.22 10.95
N TRP A 132 -4.32 12.27 10.62
CA TRP A 132 -3.76 13.15 9.59
C TRP A 132 -3.46 12.34 8.34
N THR A 133 -3.83 12.87 7.18
CA THR A 133 -3.45 12.24 5.91
C THR A 133 -1.94 12.31 5.72
N ALA A 134 -1.37 11.40 4.93
CA ALA A 134 0.05 11.31 4.63
C ALA A 134 0.64 12.66 4.17
N GLU A 135 -0.11 13.42 3.38
CA GLU A 135 0.30 14.75 2.87
C GLU A 135 0.33 15.83 3.95
N ARG A 136 -0.41 15.64 5.05
CA ARG A 136 -0.47 16.57 6.19
C ARG A 136 0.29 16.05 7.41
N HIS A 137 0.86 14.86 7.31
CA HIS A 137 1.56 14.21 8.39
C HIS A 137 3.06 14.57 8.34
N ASN A 138 3.66 14.94 9.47
CA ASN A 138 5.07 15.33 9.51
C ASN A 138 6.00 14.18 9.09
N ASP A 139 5.73 12.97 9.57
CA ASP A 139 6.42 11.73 9.12
C ASP A 139 5.52 10.51 9.37
N MET A 140 4.71 10.13 8.38
CA MET A 140 3.77 9.00 8.55
C MET A 140 4.50 7.65 8.61
N ALA A 141 5.64 7.53 7.92
CA ALA A 141 6.45 6.33 7.92
C ALA A 141 6.99 6.02 9.32
N TRP A 142 7.59 7.02 9.98
CA TRP A 142 8.08 6.86 11.35
C TRP A 142 6.94 6.59 12.35
N ALA A 143 5.83 7.32 12.25
CA ALA A 143 4.69 7.12 13.15
C ALA A 143 4.08 5.71 13.02
N ALA A 144 4.03 5.16 11.80
CA ALA A 144 3.56 3.80 11.56
C ALA A 144 4.48 2.76 12.24
N LEU A 145 5.80 2.86 12.05
CA LEU A 145 6.75 1.96 12.69
C LEU A 145 6.66 2.03 14.22
N GLU A 146 6.64 3.22 14.82
CA GLU A 146 6.51 3.36 16.27
C GLU A 146 5.17 2.80 16.80
N GLY A 147 4.10 3.01 16.04
CA GLY A 147 2.80 2.39 16.31
C GLY A 147 2.89 0.88 16.38
N TRP A 148 3.55 0.24 15.40
CA TRP A 148 3.74 -1.21 15.39
C TRP A 148 4.69 -1.70 16.49
N LYS A 149 5.78 -0.97 16.79
CA LYS A 149 6.69 -1.29 17.92
C LYS A 149 5.97 -1.27 19.26
N SER A 150 5.05 -0.32 19.45
CA SER A 150 4.26 -0.22 20.69
C SER A 150 3.19 -1.32 20.84
N SER A 151 2.89 -2.05 19.76
CA SER A 151 1.90 -3.13 19.75
C SER A 151 2.60 -4.49 19.78
N PRO A 152 2.51 -5.26 20.89
CA PRO A 152 3.24 -6.51 21.01
C PRO A 152 2.94 -7.54 19.92
N GLY A 153 1.75 -7.52 19.33
CA GLY A 153 1.40 -8.39 18.20
C GLY A 153 2.22 -8.09 16.95
N HIS A 154 2.25 -6.81 16.56
CA HIS A 154 2.94 -6.33 15.37
C HIS A 154 4.47 -6.36 15.55
N ASP A 155 4.98 -5.88 16.69
CA ASP A 155 6.41 -5.97 17.05
C ASP A 155 6.95 -7.40 16.88
N ARG A 156 6.24 -8.38 17.44
CA ARG A 156 6.66 -9.78 17.36
C ARG A 156 6.67 -10.33 15.93
N MET A 157 5.76 -9.86 15.08
CA MET A 157 5.68 -10.24 13.67
C MET A 157 6.83 -9.65 12.87
N ILE A 158 7.12 -8.36 13.06
CA ILE A 158 8.22 -7.65 12.39
C ILE A 158 9.57 -8.30 12.74
N ARG A 159 9.73 -8.78 13.98
CA ARG A 159 10.96 -9.42 14.47
C ARG A 159 11.02 -10.95 14.32
N ASN A 160 10.05 -11.59 13.68
CA ASN A 160 9.98 -13.07 13.56
C ASN A 160 10.14 -13.81 14.91
N VAL A 161 9.46 -13.37 15.96
CA VAL A 161 9.52 -14.01 17.30
C VAL A 161 8.19 -14.65 17.69
N TYR A 162 8.22 -15.49 18.72
CA TYR A 162 7.04 -16.23 19.24
C TYR A 162 6.34 -17.07 18.15
N ALA A 163 5.11 -16.73 17.79
CA ALA A 163 4.32 -17.43 16.78
C ALA A 163 4.96 -17.34 15.37
N TRP A 164 5.82 -16.34 15.15
CA TRP A 164 6.42 -16.02 13.86
C TRP A 164 7.83 -16.61 13.67
N LYS A 165 8.35 -17.33 14.68
CA LYS A 165 9.75 -17.82 14.71
C LYS A 165 10.12 -18.85 13.64
N ARG A 166 9.12 -19.46 13.01
CA ARG A 166 9.31 -20.47 11.96
C ARG A 166 9.28 -19.89 10.56
N LEU A 167 8.83 -18.64 10.42
CA LEU A 167 8.73 -17.98 9.13
C LEU A 167 10.00 -17.17 8.88
N GLN A 168 10.35 -17.03 7.61
CA GLN A 168 11.43 -16.17 7.16
C GLN A 168 10.87 -15.18 6.15
N TRP A 169 10.95 -13.89 6.47
CA TRP A 169 10.53 -12.85 5.53
C TRP A 169 11.57 -12.72 4.42
N LYS A 170 11.14 -12.97 3.18
CA LYS A 170 11.94 -12.85 1.95
C LYS A 170 11.46 -11.74 1.01
N ALA A 171 10.27 -11.22 1.26
CA ALA A 171 9.67 -10.15 0.48
C ALA A 171 8.96 -9.16 1.41
N MET A 172 9.11 -7.87 1.15
CA MET A 172 8.40 -6.79 1.83
C MET A 172 7.69 -5.91 0.80
N GLY A 173 6.40 -5.65 1.01
CA GLY A 173 5.64 -4.63 0.31
C GLY A 173 5.27 -3.50 1.27
N VAL A 174 5.30 -2.26 0.79
CA VAL A 174 4.96 -1.08 1.59
C VAL A 174 4.03 -0.17 0.79
N ALA A 175 3.05 0.43 1.45
CA ALA A 175 2.24 1.48 0.85
C ALA A 175 1.74 2.47 1.90
N ILE A 176 1.60 3.72 1.47
CA ILE A 176 1.06 4.82 2.26
C ILE A 176 0.09 5.62 1.39
N TYR A 177 -1.15 5.74 1.83
CA TYR A 177 -2.14 6.56 1.14
C TYR A 177 -3.21 7.09 2.09
N GLY A 178 -3.55 8.37 1.92
CA GLY A 178 -4.54 9.05 2.75
C GLY A 178 -4.20 8.88 4.22
N ASN A 179 -5.07 8.28 5.01
CA ASN A 179 -4.87 8.12 6.45
C ASN A 179 -4.13 6.84 6.87
N TYR A 180 -3.68 6.01 5.93
CA TYR A 180 -3.22 4.64 6.21
C TYR A 180 -1.80 4.39 5.73
N ALA A 181 -1.11 3.53 6.48
CA ALA A 181 0.15 2.90 6.09
C ALA A 181 0.04 1.38 6.33
N VAL A 182 0.48 0.59 5.37
CA VAL A 182 0.46 -0.88 5.45
C VAL A 182 1.80 -1.46 4.99
N VAL A 183 2.25 -2.50 5.69
CA VAL A 183 3.38 -3.34 5.28
C VAL A 183 2.92 -4.78 5.12
N TRP A 184 3.29 -5.40 4.02
CA TRP A 184 3.11 -6.82 3.72
C TRP A 184 4.45 -7.56 3.78
N PHE A 185 4.46 -8.74 4.37
CA PHE A 185 5.58 -9.67 4.42
C PHE A 185 5.23 -10.95 3.68
N GLY A 186 6.19 -11.53 3.00
CA GLY A 186 6.02 -12.82 2.35
C GLY A 186 7.21 -13.75 2.59
N GLU A 187 6.96 -15.06 2.48
CA GLU A 187 7.92 -16.13 2.76
C GLU A 187 8.69 -16.60 1.52
N GLU A 188 8.27 -16.15 0.33
CA GLU A 188 8.90 -16.46 -0.95
C GLU A 188 9.58 -15.22 -1.55
N ASP A 189 10.60 -15.47 -2.37
CA ASP A 189 11.27 -14.42 -3.12
C ASP A 189 10.36 -13.90 -4.24
N ASP A 190 10.33 -12.59 -4.44
CA ASP A 190 9.64 -11.99 -5.59
C ASP A 190 10.61 -11.84 -6.77
N LEU A 191 10.82 -12.94 -7.50
CA LEU A 191 11.89 -13.07 -8.49
C LEU A 191 11.65 -12.32 -9.81
N HIS A 192 10.47 -11.73 -10.02
CA HIS A 192 10.02 -11.37 -11.36
C HIS A 192 9.93 -9.87 -11.68
N ARG A 193 10.20 -8.96 -10.76
CA ARG A 193 10.08 -7.51 -11.04
C ARG A 193 11.11 -6.70 -10.24
N LYS A 194 11.58 -5.58 -10.83
CA LYS A 194 12.30 -4.54 -10.07
C LYS A 194 11.29 -3.51 -9.59
N VAL A 195 11.38 -3.10 -8.33
CA VAL A 195 10.60 -1.98 -7.80
C VAL A 195 11.16 -0.70 -8.43
N LEU A 196 10.32 0.11 -9.06
CA LEU A 196 10.70 1.46 -9.48
C LEU A 196 10.39 2.45 -8.35
N ARG A 197 11.07 3.60 -8.32
CA ARG A 197 10.71 4.73 -7.44
C ARG A 197 10.00 5.79 -8.25
N CYS A 198 8.88 6.32 -7.73
CA CYS A 198 8.18 7.43 -8.35
C CYS A 198 8.91 8.74 -8.04
N PRO A 199 8.88 9.74 -8.95
CA PRO A 199 9.31 11.11 -8.63
C PRO A 199 8.53 11.73 -7.48
#